data_AF-E2BPA3-F1
#
_entry.id   AF-E2BPA3-F1
#
_cell.length_a   1.000
_cell.length_b   1.000
_cell.length_c   1.000
_cell.angle_alpha   90.00
_cell.angle_beta   90.00
_cell.angle_gamma   90.00
#
_symmetry.space_group_name_H-M   'P 1'
#
loop_
_entity.id
_entity.type
_entity.pdbx_description
1 polymer ?
#
loop_
_entity_poly.entity_id
_entity_poly.type
_entity_poly.pdbx_seq_one_letter_code
_entity_poly.pdbx_strand_id
1 'polypeptide(L)' 'LVIRWARARVRVLEERPLQCYCCLRYGHMAAVCQSDNGLAGRCFRCGGAGHVAQGCTAEVRCPLC' A
#
# COMPACT_ATOMS: atom_id res chain seq x y z
N LEU A 1 5.47 -25.31 -28.02
CA LEU A 1 5.25 -24.03 -27.30
C LEU A 1 6.34 -23.07 -27.75
N VAL A 2 6.02 -21.94 -28.38
CA VAL A 2 7.03 -21.03 -28.96
C VAL A 2 7.15 -19.78 -28.09
N ILE A 3 8.18 -19.71 -27.25
CA ILE A 3 8.51 -18.51 -26.47
C ILE A 3 9.45 -17.67 -27.35
N ARG A 4 9.08 -16.41 -27.62
CA ARG A 4 9.92 -15.44 -28.34
C ARG A 4 10.09 -14.16 -27.52
N TRP A 5 11.15 -13.42 -27.83
CA TRP A 5 11.42 -12.11 -27.25
C TRP A 5 10.50 -11.04 -27.85
N ALA A 6 9.96 -10.19 -27.00
CA ALA A 6 9.23 -8.98 -27.38
C ALA A 6 9.96 -7.74 -26.85
N ARG A 7 9.79 -6.60 -27.53
CA ARG A 7 10.30 -5.30 -27.09
C ARG A 7 9.15 -4.46 -26.52
N ALA A 8 9.33 -3.93 -25.32
CA ALA A 8 8.40 -2.99 -24.69
C ALA A 8 9.02 -1.59 -24.63
N ARG A 9 8.20 -0.55 -24.77
CA ARG A 9 8.63 0.83 -24.53
C ARG A 9 8.48 1.13 -23.03
N VAL A 10 9.57 1.54 -22.40
CA VAL A 10 9.57 1.97 -20.99
C VAL A 10 9.63 3.50 -20.97
N ARG A 11 8.89 4.11 -20.04
CA ARG A 11 9.04 5.53 -19.70
C ARG A 11 9.68 5.61 -18.32
N VAL A 12 10.64 6.52 -18.14
CA VAL A 12 11.21 6.80 -16.83
C VAL A 12 10.13 7.54 -16.02
N LEU A 13 9.75 6.95 -14.88
CA LEU A 13 8.88 7.61 -13.91
C LEU A 13 9.76 8.38 -12.93
N GLU A 14 9.23 9.48 -12.39
CA GLU A 14 9.84 10.17 -11.26
C GLU A 14 9.94 9.23 -10.06
N GLU A 15 10.88 9.52 -9.16
CA GLU A 15 11.06 8.75 -7.93
C GLU A 15 9.78 8.76 -7.12
N ARG A 16 9.28 7.57 -6.75
CA ARG A 16 8.14 7.45 -5.86
C ARG A 16 8.56 7.93 -4.48
N PRO A 17 7.99 9.03 -3.94
CA PRO A 17 8.36 9.51 -2.62
C PRO A 17 8.01 8.47 -1.54
N LEU A 18 8.87 8.38 -0.53
CA LEU A 18 8.65 7.50 0.62
C LEU A 18 7.38 7.91 1.37
N GLN A 19 6.39 7.02 1.37
CA GLN A 19 5.12 7.22 2.08
C GLN A 19 4.97 6.20 3.21
N CYS A 20 4.61 6.70 4.39
CA CYS A 20 4.31 5.87 5.55
C CYS A 20 2.97 5.16 5.37
N TYR A 21 2.95 3.83 5.37
CA TYR A 21 1.70 3.07 5.25
C TYR A 21 0.87 3.04 6.54
N CYS A 22 1.41 3.51 7.67
CA CYS A 22 0.64 3.67 8.90
C CYS A 22 -0.16 4.97 8.92
N CYS A 23 0.43 6.12 8.60
CA CYS A 23 -0.26 7.41 8.68
C CYS A 23 -0.50 8.10 7.32
N LEU A 24 -0.08 7.47 6.22
CA LEU A 24 -0.23 7.95 4.84
C LEU A 24 0.50 9.27 4.51
N ARG A 25 1.36 9.75 5.42
CA ARG A 25 2.23 10.93 5.22
C ARG A 25 3.57 10.55 4.59
N TYR A 26 4.18 11.50 3.89
CA TYR A 26 5.50 11.32 3.28
C TYR A 26 6.65 11.53 4.27
N GLY A 27 7.85 11.08 3.87
CA GLY A 27 9.12 11.39 4.55
C GLY A 27 9.56 10.38 5.62
N HIS A 28 8.77 9.36 5.91
CA HIS A 28 9.14 8.31 6.86
C HIS A 28 8.48 6.96 6.55
N MET A 29 9.03 5.89 7.10
CA MET A 29 8.45 4.55 7.06
C MET A 29 7.64 4.26 8.34
N ALA A 30 6.74 3.28 8.26
CA ALA A 30 5.94 2.84 9.39
C ALA A 30 6.77 2.48 10.65
N ALA A 31 7.98 1.94 10.48
CA ALA A 31 8.82 1.54 11.61
C ALA A 31 9.26 2.70 12.52
N VAL A 32 9.25 3.94 12.01
CA VAL A 32 9.59 5.15 12.77
C VAL A 32 8.40 6.10 12.90
N CYS A 33 7.19 5.62 12.57
CA CYS A 33 5.97 6.41 12.64
C CYS A 33 5.52 6.60 14.09
N GLN A 34 5.41 7.85 14.53
CA GLN A 34 4.97 8.24 15.88
C GLN A 34 3.47 8.57 15.96
N SER A 35 2.67 8.06 15.01
CA SER A 35 1.24 8.36 14.97
C SER A 35 0.44 7.30 15.73
N ASP A 36 -0.27 7.73 16.77
CA ASP A 36 -1.09 6.85 17.62
C ASP A 36 -2.35 6.33 16.90
N ASN A 37 -2.83 7.04 15.89
CA ASN A 37 -4.06 6.73 15.14
C ASN A 37 -3.81 6.15 13.73
N GLY A 38 -2.63 5.55 13.49
CA GLY A 38 -2.27 4.98 12.20
C GLY A 38 -2.98 3.65 11.85
N LEU A 39 -3.00 3.31 10.56
CA LEU A 39 -3.44 2.04 9.95
C LEU A 39 -2.56 0.83 10.31
N ALA A 40 -1.66 0.96 11.29
CA ALA A 40 -0.80 -0.12 11.74
C ALA A 40 -1.65 -1.31 12.20
N GLY A 41 -1.43 -2.48 11.60
CA GLY A 41 -2.19 -3.70 11.92
C GLY A 41 -3.66 -3.68 11.48
N ARG A 42 -4.09 -2.66 10.73
CA ARG A 42 -5.43 -2.61 10.13
C ARG A 42 -5.39 -3.13 8.69
N CYS A 43 -6.46 -3.79 8.29
CA CYS A 43 -6.66 -4.26 6.94
C CYS A 43 -6.82 -3.07 5.99
N PHE A 44 -5.94 -2.95 5.00
CA PHE A 44 -6.01 -1.88 3.99
C PHE A 44 -7.26 -1.90 3.11
N ARG A 45 -8.03 -3.00 3.12
CA ARG A 45 -9.28 -3.11 2.36
C ARG A 45 -10.48 -2.54 3.12
N CYS A 46 -10.65 -2.88 4.40
CA CYS A 46 -11.86 -2.59 5.15
C CYS A 46 -11.63 -1.79 6.44
N GLY A 47 -10.38 -1.60 6.86
CA GLY A 47 -10.01 -0.91 8.10
C GLY A 47 -10.10 -1.77 9.38
N GLY A 48 -10.58 -3.01 9.30
CA GLY A 48 -10.68 -3.91 10.46
C GLY A 48 -9.32 -4.41 10.96
N ALA A 49 -9.25 -4.80 12.24
CA ALA A 49 -8.05 -5.40 12.84
C ALA A 49 -8.08 -6.94 12.74
N GLY A 50 -6.94 -7.58 13.04
CA GLY A 50 -6.84 -9.04 13.18
C GLY A 50 -6.73 -9.84 11.88
N HIS A 51 -6.66 -9.16 10.73
CA HIS A 51 -6.43 -9.80 9.43
C HIS A 51 -5.75 -8.83 8.46
N VAL A 52 -5.15 -9.39 7.40
CA VAL A 52 -4.55 -8.62 6.30
C VAL A 52 -5.52 -8.51 5.13
N ALA A 53 -5.25 -7.58 4.20
CA ALA A 53 -6.10 -7.37 3.02
C ALA A 53 -6.16 -8.61 2.11
N GLN A 54 -5.09 -9.42 2.10
CA GLN A 54 -5.06 -10.68 1.37
C GLN A 54 -6.08 -11.66 1.98
N GLY A 55 -7.16 -11.91 1.25
CA GLY A 55 -8.27 -12.76 1.69
C GLY A 55 -9.40 -12.04 2.43
N CYS A 56 -9.31 -10.72 2.64
CA CYS A 56 -10.42 -9.95 3.19
C CYS A 56 -11.58 -9.88 2.17
N THR A 57 -12.77 -10.34 2.54
CA THR A 57 -13.99 -10.33 1.70
C THR A 57 -14.96 -9.21 2.05
N ALA A 58 -14.67 -8.42 3.09
CA ALA A 58 -15.48 -7.28 3.48
C ALA A 58 -15.53 -6.20 2.38
N GLU A 59 -16.53 -5.32 2.50
CA GLU A 59 -16.65 -4.16 1.63
C GLU A 59 -15.40 -3.29 1.69
N VAL A 60 -15.01 -2.77 0.53
CA VAL A 60 -13.86 -1.88 0.42
C VAL A 60 -14.22 -0.55 1.04
N ARG A 61 -13.39 -0.08 1.96
CA ARG A 61 -13.50 1.23 2.60
C ARG A 61 -12.23 2.02 2.34
N CYS A 62 -12.40 3.26 1.95
CA CYS A 62 -11.27 4.17 1.82
C CYS A 62 -10.78 4.54 3.23
N PRO A 63 -9.49 4.41 3.54
CA PRO A 63 -8.96 4.82 4.84
C PRO A 63 -8.93 6.35 5.04
N LEU A 64 -9.33 7.13 4.03
CA LEU A 64 -9.31 8.60 4.03
C LEU A 64 -10.70 9.26 3.99
N CYS A 65 -11.80 8.51 3.75
CA CYS A 65 -13.16 9.03 3.73
C CYS A 65 -14.09 8.20 4.61
#